data_AF-A0A943GU84-F1
#
_entry.id   AF-A0A943GU84-F1
#
_cell.length_a   1.000
_cell.length_b   1.000
_cell.length_c   1.000
_cell.angle_alpha   90.00
_cell.angle_beta   90.00
_cell.angle_gamma   90.00
#
_symmetry.space_group_name_H-M   'P 1'
#
loop_
_entity.id
_entity.type
_entity.pdbx_description
1 polymer ?
#
loop_
_entity_poly.entity_id
_entity_poly.type
_entity_poly.pdbx_seq_one_letter_code
_entity_poly.pdbx_strand_id
1 'polypeptide(L)'
;MAKKEKTFNYKLYALVAFLLVAALLACTTIFAVKQKYIAFDEKKLAVSYADTIAQKGDGYNAYTYTLSSKSDKYGDFIRKNYMYPIIYPGYSQDMDSKEFKELKKNGYDTDKYKSDATSNDDGTLSGKLADEMYPYYVELVKTYGWNDYDSIYKNYFAKLVETRKAIFGDDYMSDEVMFTAFESNVTTFGNAVTGTEKTFGADGKTVIQEETTGLYQTEFGKDYKITTSAKSEKDVEDLDAYKTTMDTAKLETYGVSAGDISAAKTVSIECTLDDGTVVAAFDVNVVQIGRTWYVDNTTTDSSPAYAYMAGIAA
;
A
#
# COMPACT_ATOMS: atom_id res chain seq x y z
N MET A 1 -30.66 -27.43 34.24
CA MET A 1 -30.00 -27.82 32.98
C MET A 1 -28.65 -27.13 32.94
N ALA A 2 -27.55 -27.89 32.91
CA ALA A 2 -26.21 -27.32 32.87
C ALA A 2 -25.96 -26.67 31.49
N LYS A 3 -25.51 -25.41 31.47
CA LYS A 3 -25.00 -24.76 30.25
C LYS A 3 -23.78 -25.55 29.79
N LYS A 4 -23.86 -26.14 28.59
CA LYS A 4 -22.70 -26.74 27.92
C LYS A 4 -21.71 -25.61 27.62
N GLU A 5 -20.57 -25.58 28.31
CA GLU A 5 -19.46 -24.70 27.93
C GLU A 5 -19.04 -25.07 26.50
N LYS A 6 -19.02 -24.08 25.61
CA LYS A 6 -18.48 -24.24 24.25
C LYS A 6 -16.96 -24.43 24.40
N THR A 7 -16.50 -25.68 24.40
CA THR A 7 -15.08 -25.98 24.32
C THR A 7 -14.57 -25.55 22.94
N PHE A 8 -13.76 -24.50 22.92
CA PHE A 8 -13.15 -23.96 21.71
C PHE A 8 -12.22 -25.02 21.11
N ASN A 9 -12.46 -25.45 19.87
CA ASN A 9 -11.68 -26.52 19.24
C ASN A 9 -10.36 -25.97 18.67
N TYR A 10 -9.39 -25.76 19.57
CA TYR A 10 -8.06 -25.23 19.27
C TYR A 10 -7.35 -25.94 18.10
N LYS A 11 -7.59 -27.24 17.89
CA LYS A 11 -6.97 -28.00 16.81
C LYS A 11 -7.50 -27.61 15.43
N LEU A 12 -8.79 -27.31 15.33
CA LEU A 12 -9.40 -26.86 14.06
C LEU A 12 -8.96 -25.44 13.72
N TYR A 13 -8.89 -24.55 14.71
CA TYR A 13 -8.40 -23.19 14.51
C TYR A 13 -6.92 -23.17 14.12
N ALA A 14 -6.06 -23.93 14.79
CA ALA A 14 -4.65 -24.03 14.45
C ALA A 14 -4.42 -24.57 13.02
N LEU A 15 -5.25 -25.52 12.57
CA LEU A 15 -5.19 -26.04 11.20
C LEU A 15 -5.62 -24.97 10.17
N VAL A 16 -6.70 -24.23 10.44
CA VAL A 16 -7.19 -23.15 9.57
C VAL A 16 -6.20 -22.01 9.50
N ALA A 17 -5.65 -21.57 10.64
CA ALA A 17 -4.61 -20.56 10.70
C ALA A 17 -3.34 -21.00 9.94
N PHE A 18 -2.92 -22.26 10.10
CA PHE A 18 -1.78 -22.82 9.36
C PHE A 18 -2.02 -22.83 7.84
N LEU A 19 -3.21 -23.25 7.39
CA LEU A 19 -3.55 -23.27 5.96
C LEU A 19 -3.67 -21.86 5.38
N LEU A 20 -4.23 -20.90 6.12
CA LEU A 20 -4.28 -19.48 5.74
C LEU A 20 -2.87 -18.90 5.61
N VAL A 21 -2.00 -19.14 6.58
CA VAL A 21 -0.59 -18.69 6.55
C VAL A 21 0.16 -19.34 5.38
N ALA A 22 -0.04 -20.64 5.12
CA ALA A 22 0.59 -21.33 3.99
C ALA A 22 0.10 -20.81 2.63
N ALA A 23 -1.21 -20.53 2.49
CA ALA A 23 -1.77 -19.93 1.30
C ALA A 23 -1.26 -18.50 1.09
N LEU A 24 -1.18 -17.70 2.15
CA LEU A 24 -0.55 -16.38 2.16
C LEU A 24 0.90 -16.47 1.69
N LEU A 25 1.70 -17.38 2.27
CA LEU A 25 3.10 -17.59 1.90
C LEU A 25 3.26 -18.00 0.43
N ALA A 26 2.40 -18.89 -0.07
CA ALA A 26 2.40 -19.30 -1.47
C ALA A 26 2.07 -18.12 -2.40
N CYS A 27 1.03 -17.35 -2.08
CA CYS A 27 0.66 -16.13 -2.80
C CYS A 27 1.80 -15.10 -2.79
N THR A 28 2.43 -14.84 -1.63
CA THR A 28 3.56 -13.91 -1.54
C THR A 28 4.76 -14.38 -2.35
N THR A 29 5.01 -15.69 -2.42
CA THR A 29 6.13 -16.25 -3.19
C THR A 29 5.87 -16.12 -4.70
N ILE A 30 4.66 -16.45 -5.16
CA ILE A 30 4.27 -16.28 -6.57
C ILE A 30 4.34 -14.81 -6.96
N PHE A 31 3.84 -13.92 -6.11
CA PHE A 31 3.89 -12.48 -6.33
C PHE A 31 5.32 -11.96 -6.41
N ALA A 32 6.21 -12.34 -5.48
CA ALA A 32 7.61 -11.95 -5.50
C ALA A 32 8.36 -12.44 -6.75
N VAL A 33 8.05 -13.66 -7.22
CA VAL A 33 8.61 -14.20 -8.47
C VAL A 33 8.10 -13.42 -9.68
N LYS A 34 6.79 -13.15 -9.76
CA LYS A 34 6.20 -12.33 -10.82
C LYS A 34 6.78 -10.92 -10.85
N GLN A 35 6.91 -10.27 -9.71
CA GLN A 35 7.53 -8.94 -9.61
C GLN A 35 8.95 -8.91 -10.14
N LYS A 36 9.77 -9.92 -9.82
CA LYS A 36 11.12 -10.03 -10.38
C LYS A 36 11.10 -10.10 -11.91
N TYR A 37 10.19 -10.87 -12.51
CA TYR A 37 10.04 -10.93 -13.97
C TYR A 37 9.53 -9.62 -14.57
N ILE A 38 8.59 -8.96 -13.88
CA ILE A 38 8.05 -7.65 -14.28
C ILE A 38 9.17 -6.60 -14.32
N ALA A 39 10.04 -6.59 -13.32
CA ALA A 39 11.12 -5.61 -13.21
C ALA A 39 12.23 -5.78 -14.25
N PHE A 40 12.23 -6.86 -15.06
CA PHE A 40 13.15 -7.01 -16.21
C PHE A 40 12.54 -6.55 -17.54
N ASP A 41 11.30 -6.08 -17.54
CA ASP A 41 10.55 -5.69 -18.73
C ASP A 41 9.82 -4.37 -18.45
N GLU A 42 10.37 -3.29 -19.01
CA GLU A 42 9.90 -1.92 -18.83
C GLU A 42 8.41 -1.73 -19.13
N LYS A 43 7.88 -2.42 -20.14
CA LYS A 43 6.46 -2.33 -20.52
C LYS A 43 5.59 -3.05 -19.52
N LYS A 44 5.96 -4.28 -19.14
CA LYS A 44 5.23 -5.02 -18.11
C LYS A 44 5.25 -4.27 -16.79
N LEU A 45 6.36 -3.63 -16.45
CA LEU A 45 6.49 -2.80 -15.26
C LEU A 45 5.53 -1.61 -15.29
N ALA A 46 5.58 -0.81 -16.35
CA ALA A 46 4.71 0.36 -16.50
C ALA A 46 3.23 -0.02 -16.50
N VAL A 47 2.86 -1.10 -17.20
CA VAL A 47 1.50 -1.64 -17.19
C VAL A 47 1.11 -2.10 -15.79
N SER A 48 1.96 -2.86 -15.09
CA SER A 48 1.63 -3.37 -13.74
C SER A 48 1.45 -2.25 -12.72
N TYR A 49 2.28 -1.20 -12.80
CA TYR A 49 2.13 0.01 -12.00
C TYR A 49 0.77 0.68 -12.26
N ALA A 50 0.49 0.99 -13.51
CA ALA A 50 -0.75 1.65 -13.91
C ALA A 50 -1.99 0.81 -13.61
N ASP A 51 -1.90 -0.51 -13.80
CA ASP A 51 -2.99 -1.46 -13.59
C ASP A 51 -3.40 -1.56 -12.13
N THR A 52 -2.41 -1.60 -11.23
CA THR A 52 -2.65 -1.65 -9.79
C THR A 52 -3.42 -0.42 -9.32
N ILE A 53 -3.14 0.74 -9.92
CA ILE A 53 -3.89 1.97 -9.66
C ILE A 53 -5.26 1.90 -10.34
N ALA A 54 -5.32 1.81 -11.67
CA ALA A 54 -6.55 2.01 -12.42
C ALA A 54 -7.62 0.93 -12.19
N GLN A 55 -7.23 -0.31 -11.85
CA GLN A 55 -8.23 -1.35 -11.58
C GLN A 55 -8.70 -1.37 -10.13
N LYS A 56 -7.90 -0.89 -9.16
CA LYS A 56 -8.16 -1.11 -7.73
C LYS A 56 -8.08 0.14 -6.87
N GLY A 57 -7.69 1.28 -7.42
CA GLY A 57 -7.33 2.47 -6.66
C GLY A 57 -6.13 2.30 -5.73
N ASP A 58 -5.34 1.25 -5.92
CA ASP A 58 -4.32 0.80 -4.97
C ASP A 58 -2.96 1.42 -5.30
N GLY A 59 -2.83 2.72 -5.02
CA GLY A 59 -1.55 3.41 -5.18
C GLY A 59 -0.47 2.91 -4.22
N TYR A 60 -0.87 2.43 -3.03
CA TYR A 60 0.05 1.86 -2.05
C TYR A 60 0.83 0.68 -2.64
N ASN A 61 0.14 -0.30 -3.21
CA ASN A 61 0.82 -1.46 -3.80
C ASN A 61 1.44 -1.15 -5.16
N ALA A 62 0.95 -0.14 -5.89
CA ALA A 62 1.61 0.31 -7.12
C ALA A 62 3.04 0.81 -6.84
N TYR A 63 3.28 1.42 -5.67
CA TYR A 63 4.59 1.90 -5.29
C TYR A 63 5.66 0.81 -5.14
N THR A 64 5.26 -0.46 -5.03
CA THR A 64 6.20 -1.58 -5.04
C THR A 64 6.99 -1.71 -6.36
N TYR A 65 6.50 -1.11 -7.46
CA TYR A 65 7.16 -1.06 -8.76
C TYR A 65 8.09 0.16 -8.95
N THR A 66 8.17 1.06 -7.97
CA THR A 66 8.83 2.37 -8.11
C THR A 66 10.26 2.38 -7.56
N LEU A 67 10.98 3.50 -7.75
CA LEU A 67 12.31 3.71 -7.18
C LEU A 67 12.35 3.57 -5.65
N SER A 68 11.25 3.84 -4.95
CA SER A 68 11.17 3.69 -3.50
C SER A 68 11.36 2.25 -2.99
N SER A 69 11.21 1.24 -3.87
CA SER A 69 11.46 -0.18 -3.55
C SER A 69 12.85 -0.67 -4.00
N LYS A 70 13.72 0.22 -4.48
CA LYS A 70 15.05 -0.16 -5.03
C LYS A 70 16.01 -0.66 -3.96
N SER A 71 16.20 0.11 -2.89
CA SER A 71 17.24 -0.18 -1.88
C SER A 71 16.73 -1.05 -0.73
N ASP A 72 15.46 -0.91 -0.39
CA ASP A 72 14.79 -1.63 0.69
C ASP A 72 13.49 -2.24 0.17
N LYS A 73 12.98 -3.27 0.87
CA LYS A 73 11.58 -3.66 0.68
C LYS A 73 10.70 -2.43 0.93
N TYR A 74 9.66 -2.24 0.13
CA TYR A 74 8.83 -1.03 0.23
C TYR A 74 8.26 -0.80 1.65
N GLY A 75 7.82 -1.85 2.34
CA GLY A 75 7.41 -1.76 3.74
C GLY A 75 8.54 -1.31 4.69
N ASP A 76 9.79 -1.73 4.46
CA ASP A 76 10.94 -1.30 5.26
C ASP A 76 11.31 0.15 4.97
N PHE A 77 11.18 0.60 3.72
CA PHE A 77 11.28 2.02 3.36
C PHE A 77 10.27 2.84 4.18
N ILE A 78 9.00 2.43 4.24
CA ILE A 78 7.97 3.14 5.00
C ILE A 78 8.29 3.15 6.49
N ARG A 79 8.71 2.00 7.05
CA ARG A 79 9.11 1.91 8.47
C ARG A 79 10.18 2.93 8.81
N LYS A 80 11.29 2.92 8.06
CA LYS A 80 12.44 3.78 8.32
C LYS A 80 12.12 5.27 8.13
N ASN A 81 11.30 5.62 7.15
CA ASN A 81 11.04 7.03 6.81
C ASN A 81 9.89 7.64 7.61
N TYR A 82 8.86 6.85 7.96
CA TYR A 82 7.60 7.40 8.47
C TYR A 82 7.13 6.81 9.80
N MET A 83 7.50 5.57 10.14
CA MET A 83 7.01 4.93 11.38
C MET A 83 8.03 4.98 12.52
N TYR A 84 9.29 4.66 12.26
CA TYR A 84 10.35 4.65 13.27
C TYR A 84 10.55 6.01 13.96
N PRO A 85 10.49 7.15 13.25
CA PRO A 85 10.54 8.46 13.92
C PRO A 85 9.40 8.67 14.94
N ILE A 86 8.25 8.03 14.74
CA ILE A 86 7.08 8.11 15.63
C ILE A 86 7.24 7.13 16.79
N ILE A 87 7.60 5.87 16.50
CA ILE A 87 7.67 4.79 17.49
C ILE A 87 8.88 4.95 18.42
N TYR A 88 9.99 5.46 17.90
CA TYR A 88 11.27 5.52 18.60
C TYR A 88 11.79 6.97 18.66
N PRO A 89 11.37 7.78 19.65
CA PRO A 89 11.84 9.16 19.78
C PRO A 89 13.36 9.26 19.82
N GLY A 90 13.94 10.04 18.91
CA GLY A 90 15.40 10.16 18.74
C GLY A 90 16.00 9.25 17.67
N TYR A 91 15.17 8.46 16.96
CA TYR A 91 15.60 7.70 15.79
C TYR A 91 16.11 8.61 14.67
N SER A 92 17.19 8.18 14.02
CA SER A 92 17.68 8.73 12.75
C SER A 92 18.03 7.59 11.81
N GLN A 93 18.02 7.86 10.50
CA GLN A 93 18.24 6.82 9.47
C GLN A 93 19.69 6.33 9.43
N ASP A 94 20.64 7.18 9.84
CA ASP A 94 22.07 6.93 9.93
C ASP A 94 22.51 6.33 11.27
N MET A 95 21.57 6.09 12.20
CA MET A 95 21.84 5.54 13.52
C MET A 95 22.49 4.15 13.45
N ASP A 96 23.51 3.91 14.30
CA ASP A 96 24.16 2.61 14.37
C ASP A 96 23.19 1.52 14.86
N SER A 97 23.35 0.31 14.34
CA SER A 97 22.50 -0.84 14.67
C SER A 97 22.45 -1.16 16.18
N LYS A 98 23.52 -0.92 16.94
CA LYS A 98 23.55 -1.14 18.40
C LYS A 98 22.83 -0.01 19.13
N GLU A 99 23.03 1.23 18.69
CA GLU A 99 22.31 2.40 19.22
C GLU A 99 20.81 2.24 19.00
N PHE A 100 20.40 1.82 17.81
CA PHE A 100 18.99 1.58 17.51
C PHE A 100 18.41 0.44 18.36
N LYS A 101 19.16 -0.64 18.59
CA LYS A 101 18.74 -1.71 19.51
C LYS A 101 18.54 -1.23 20.93
N GLU A 102 19.36 -0.30 21.40
CA GLU A 102 19.17 0.32 22.72
C GLU A 102 17.93 1.22 22.74
N LEU A 103 17.75 2.03 21.70
CA LEU A 103 16.61 2.92 21.55
C LEU A 103 15.27 2.16 21.59
N LYS A 104 15.21 1.01 20.90
CA LYS A 104 14.03 0.13 20.87
C LYS A 104 13.53 -0.31 22.24
N LYS A 105 14.42 -0.42 23.24
CA LYS A 105 13.99 -0.80 24.61
C LYS A 105 13.07 0.23 25.25
N ASN A 106 13.06 1.46 24.74
CA ASN A 106 12.24 2.54 25.23
C ASN A 106 11.18 3.04 24.23
N GLY A 107 11.01 2.35 23.10
CA GLY A 107 10.03 2.68 22.08
C GLY A 107 8.59 2.57 22.57
N TYR A 108 7.69 3.28 21.88
CA TYR A 108 6.25 3.23 22.12
C TYR A 108 5.63 1.86 21.83
N ASP A 109 6.37 0.94 21.20
CA ASP A 109 6.00 -0.45 20.93
C ASP A 109 6.25 -1.38 22.14
N THR A 110 6.62 -0.84 23.29
CA THR A 110 6.89 -1.64 24.51
C THR A 110 5.67 -1.73 25.42
N ASP A 111 5.60 -2.81 26.20
CA ASP A 111 4.46 -3.09 27.10
C ASP A 111 4.20 -1.98 28.13
N LYS A 112 5.22 -1.17 28.48
CA LYS A 112 5.07 -0.05 29.43
C LYS A 112 4.10 1.03 28.94
N TYR A 113 3.82 1.10 27.64
CA TYR A 113 2.89 2.05 27.04
C TYR A 113 1.51 1.44 26.76
N LYS A 114 1.30 0.14 27.00
CA LYS A 114 -0.01 -0.50 26.79
C LYS A 114 -0.93 -0.21 27.97
N SER A 115 -2.17 0.16 27.67
CA SER A 115 -3.29 0.07 28.61
C SER A 115 -3.81 -1.36 28.72
N ASP A 116 -4.72 -1.55 29.68
CA ASP A 116 -5.58 -2.73 29.75
C ASP A 116 -6.40 -2.91 28.48
N ALA A 117 -6.87 -1.82 27.85
CA ALA A 117 -7.63 -1.89 26.60
C ALA A 117 -6.77 -2.45 25.46
N THR A 118 -5.53 -1.97 25.32
CA THR A 118 -4.59 -2.51 24.32
C THR A 118 -4.24 -3.97 24.59
N SER A 119 -4.03 -4.34 25.85
CA SER A 119 -3.62 -5.71 26.21
C SER A 119 -4.73 -6.75 26.04
N ASN A 120 -5.99 -6.32 26.03
CA ASN A 120 -7.16 -7.18 25.96
C ASN A 120 -8.02 -6.95 24.71
N ASP A 121 -7.55 -6.18 23.73
CA ASP A 121 -8.28 -5.96 22.48
C ASP A 121 -8.40 -7.27 21.71
N ASP A 122 -9.62 -7.62 21.31
CA ASP A 122 -9.92 -8.79 20.49
C ASP A 122 -9.98 -8.45 18.98
N GLY A 123 -9.56 -7.23 18.65
CA GLY A 123 -9.63 -6.64 17.31
C GLY A 123 -10.77 -5.64 17.16
N THR A 124 -11.70 -5.55 18.12
CA THR A 124 -12.83 -4.61 18.05
C THR A 124 -12.35 -3.15 18.06
N LEU A 125 -11.42 -2.79 18.95
CA LEU A 125 -10.90 -1.42 19.02
C LEU A 125 -9.97 -1.11 17.83
N SER A 126 -9.20 -2.10 17.39
CA SER A 126 -8.38 -1.99 16.19
C SER A 126 -9.22 -1.79 14.93
N GLY A 127 -10.35 -2.49 14.79
CA GLY A 127 -11.32 -2.28 13.72
C GLY A 127 -11.94 -0.89 13.79
N LYS A 128 -12.36 -0.46 14.98
CA LYS A 128 -12.86 0.91 15.20
C LYS A 128 -11.84 1.98 14.81
N LEU A 129 -10.56 1.78 15.10
CA LEU A 129 -9.49 2.69 14.71
C LEU A 129 -9.39 2.81 13.19
N ALA A 130 -9.44 1.69 12.46
CA ALA A 130 -9.43 1.71 11.00
C ALA A 130 -10.65 2.48 10.44
N ASP A 131 -11.84 2.20 10.99
CA ASP A 131 -13.09 2.88 10.61
C ASP A 131 -13.02 4.39 10.85
N GLU A 132 -12.55 4.84 12.02
CA GLU A 132 -12.40 6.28 12.34
C GLU A 132 -11.35 6.96 11.46
N MET A 133 -10.34 6.22 10.99
CA MET A 133 -9.29 6.74 10.11
C MET A 133 -9.67 6.75 8.63
N TYR A 134 -10.69 5.99 8.21
CA TYR A 134 -11.03 5.83 6.80
C TYR A 134 -11.45 7.14 6.11
N PRO A 135 -12.32 7.98 6.71
CA PRO A 135 -12.67 9.27 6.11
C PRO A 135 -11.45 10.16 5.85
N TYR A 136 -10.50 10.17 6.77
CA TYR A 136 -9.26 10.94 6.63
C TYR A 136 -8.34 10.34 5.57
N TYR A 137 -8.26 9.02 5.45
CA TYR A 137 -7.54 8.37 4.34
C TYR A 137 -8.09 8.82 2.97
N VAL A 138 -9.42 8.83 2.81
CA VAL A 138 -10.07 9.30 1.58
C VAL A 138 -9.72 10.76 1.29
N GLU A 139 -9.73 11.64 2.30
CA GLU A 139 -9.32 13.04 2.17
C GLU A 139 -7.86 13.17 1.68
N LEU A 140 -6.94 12.40 2.25
CA LEU A 140 -5.53 12.41 1.85
C LEU A 140 -5.35 11.95 0.41
N VAL A 141 -6.00 10.85 0.00
CA VAL A 141 -5.94 10.35 -1.38
C VAL A 141 -6.49 11.38 -2.36
N LYS A 142 -7.59 12.07 -2.01
CA LYS A 142 -8.14 13.14 -2.87
C LYS A 142 -7.26 14.38 -2.95
N THR A 143 -6.60 14.73 -1.86
CA THR A 143 -5.81 15.96 -1.75
C THR A 143 -4.46 15.81 -2.44
N TYR A 144 -3.77 14.71 -2.16
CA TYR A 144 -2.38 14.50 -2.58
C TYR A 144 -2.26 13.55 -3.76
N GLY A 145 -3.22 12.63 -3.91
CA GLY A 145 -3.04 11.43 -4.72
C GLY A 145 -1.80 10.65 -4.27
N TRP A 146 -1.45 9.63 -5.02
CA TRP A 146 -0.22 8.88 -4.74
C TRP A 146 1.03 9.52 -5.34
N ASN A 147 0.91 10.63 -6.08
CA ASN A 147 2.08 11.39 -6.55
C ASN A 147 2.83 12.08 -5.38
N ASP A 148 2.10 12.47 -4.33
CA ASP A 148 2.67 12.99 -3.08
C ASP A 148 2.42 12.03 -1.90
N TYR A 149 2.95 10.81 -2.05
CA TYR A 149 2.89 9.76 -1.04
C TYR A 149 3.51 10.18 0.31
N ASP A 150 4.48 11.10 0.29
CA ASP A 150 5.16 11.61 1.48
C ASP A 150 4.18 12.36 2.39
N SER A 151 3.36 13.24 1.80
CA SER A 151 2.27 13.92 2.49
C SER A 151 1.21 12.93 3.00
N ILE A 152 0.87 11.88 2.24
CA ILE A 152 -0.06 10.84 2.72
C ILE A 152 0.49 10.20 4.00
N TYR A 153 1.73 9.67 3.97
CA TYR A 153 2.27 8.95 5.14
C TYR A 153 2.45 9.85 6.35
N LYS A 154 3.03 11.04 6.18
CA LYS A 154 3.24 11.99 7.28
C LYS A 154 1.92 12.36 7.95
N ASN A 155 0.93 12.74 7.16
CA ASN A 155 -0.36 13.19 7.68
C ASN A 155 -1.18 12.03 8.26
N TYR A 156 -1.23 10.88 7.58
CA TYR A 156 -1.99 9.72 8.04
C TYR A 156 -1.47 9.22 9.39
N PHE A 157 -0.16 8.99 9.51
CA PHE A 157 0.40 8.43 10.74
C PHE A 157 0.38 9.42 11.91
N ALA A 158 0.55 10.72 11.66
CA ALA A 158 0.34 11.72 12.69
C ALA A 158 -1.10 11.66 13.25
N LYS A 159 -2.10 11.60 12.36
CA LYS A 159 -3.51 11.49 12.77
C LYS A 159 -3.81 10.16 13.46
N LEU A 160 -3.21 9.06 13.00
CA LEU A 160 -3.40 7.74 13.58
C LEU A 160 -2.96 7.70 15.06
N VAL A 161 -1.85 8.36 15.41
CA VAL A 161 -1.39 8.46 16.80
C VAL A 161 -2.45 9.13 17.68
N GLU A 162 -3.03 10.25 17.22
CA GLU A 162 -4.08 10.96 17.96
C GLU A 162 -5.33 10.10 18.15
N THR A 163 -5.83 9.52 17.05
CA THR A 163 -7.06 8.73 17.05
C THR A 163 -6.89 7.47 17.90
N ARG A 164 -5.75 6.79 17.79
CA ARG A 164 -5.45 5.62 18.62
C ARG A 164 -5.44 5.98 20.10
N LYS A 165 -4.77 7.07 20.47
CA LYS A 165 -4.74 7.54 21.86
C LYS A 165 -6.14 7.85 22.39
N ALA A 166 -7.02 8.41 21.57
CA ALA A 166 -8.40 8.67 21.94
C ALA A 166 -9.23 7.38 22.16
N ILE A 167 -8.98 6.34 21.35
CA ILE A 167 -9.72 5.06 21.42
C ILE A 167 -9.19 4.15 22.55
N PHE A 168 -7.87 4.01 22.66
CA PHE A 168 -7.22 3.06 23.58
C PHE A 168 -6.82 3.69 24.91
N GLY A 169 -6.71 5.03 24.98
CA GLY A 169 -6.35 5.74 26.20
C GLY A 169 -4.89 5.59 26.62
N ASP A 170 -4.00 5.24 25.68
CA ASP A 170 -2.57 5.07 25.95
C ASP A 170 -1.67 5.56 24.80
N ASP A 171 -0.36 5.52 25.04
CA ASP A 171 0.67 6.00 24.10
C ASP A 171 1.31 4.86 23.28
N TYR A 172 0.77 3.63 23.36
CA TYR A 172 1.35 2.50 22.63
C TYR A 172 1.29 2.74 21.11
N MET A 173 2.37 2.43 20.41
CA MET A 173 2.39 2.46 18.96
C MET A 173 3.45 1.50 18.43
N SER A 174 3.06 0.59 17.56
CA SER A 174 3.97 -0.31 16.84
C SER A 174 3.77 -0.17 15.33
N ASP A 175 4.76 -0.60 14.55
CA ASP A 175 4.65 -0.62 13.10
C ASP A 175 3.53 -1.57 12.62
N GLU A 176 3.28 -2.64 13.35
CA GLU A 176 2.11 -3.52 13.13
C GLU A 176 0.79 -2.75 13.25
N VAL A 177 0.57 -1.98 14.32
CA VAL A 177 -0.65 -1.17 14.46
C VAL A 177 -0.77 -0.16 13.31
N MET A 178 0.34 0.49 12.94
CA MET A 178 0.37 1.49 11.88
C MET A 178 0.06 0.90 10.51
N PHE A 179 0.67 -0.24 10.15
CA PHE A 179 0.38 -0.93 8.90
C PHE A 179 -1.01 -1.52 8.88
N THR A 180 -1.47 -2.19 9.93
CA THR A 180 -2.79 -2.82 9.96
C THR A 180 -3.89 -1.78 9.73
N ALA A 181 -3.85 -0.63 10.40
CA ALA A 181 -4.83 0.44 10.17
C ALA A 181 -4.73 1.00 8.74
N PHE A 182 -3.51 1.30 8.28
CA PHE A 182 -3.29 1.87 6.95
C PHE A 182 -3.74 0.93 5.82
N GLU A 183 -3.30 -0.33 5.86
CA GLU A 183 -3.62 -1.34 4.85
C GLU A 183 -5.11 -1.73 4.88
N SER A 184 -5.76 -1.68 6.05
CA SER A 184 -7.22 -1.78 6.15
C SER A 184 -7.88 -0.65 5.35
N ASN A 185 -7.43 0.60 5.50
CA ASN A 185 -8.03 1.73 4.80
C ASN A 185 -7.74 1.72 3.29
N VAL A 186 -6.54 1.29 2.88
CA VAL A 186 -6.22 1.02 1.47
C VAL A 186 -7.18 -0.02 0.89
N THR A 187 -7.42 -1.12 1.62
CA THR A 187 -8.32 -2.19 1.20
C THR A 187 -9.77 -1.71 1.13
N THR A 188 -10.25 -0.97 2.14
CA THR A 188 -11.60 -0.39 2.15
C THR A 188 -11.79 0.58 0.99
N PHE A 189 -10.79 1.40 0.66
CA PHE A 189 -10.85 2.29 -0.49
C PHE A 189 -10.93 1.50 -1.80
N GLY A 190 -10.10 0.48 -1.98
CA GLY A 190 -10.14 -0.36 -3.17
C GLY A 190 -11.49 -1.08 -3.33
N ASN A 191 -12.04 -1.58 -2.23
CA ASN A 191 -13.39 -2.16 -2.20
C ASN A 191 -14.47 -1.12 -2.56
N ALA A 192 -14.32 0.14 -2.14
CA ALA A 192 -15.23 1.21 -2.55
C ALA A 192 -15.12 1.54 -4.05
N VAL A 193 -13.93 1.38 -4.65
CA VAL A 193 -13.72 1.49 -6.10
C VAL A 193 -14.41 0.35 -6.84
N THR A 194 -14.12 -0.90 -6.46
CA THR A 194 -14.45 -2.07 -7.29
C THR A 194 -15.75 -2.78 -6.91
N GLY A 195 -16.21 -2.60 -5.68
CA GLY A 195 -17.21 -3.44 -5.04
C GLY A 195 -16.58 -4.67 -4.41
N THR A 196 -17.38 -5.41 -3.65
CA THR A 196 -16.97 -6.65 -2.98
C THR A 196 -17.84 -7.81 -3.42
N GLU A 197 -17.26 -9.00 -3.46
CA GLU A 197 -18.02 -10.25 -3.57
C GLU A 197 -18.36 -10.78 -2.18
N LYS A 198 -19.48 -11.52 -2.09
CA LYS A 198 -19.87 -12.22 -0.88
C LYS A 198 -18.92 -13.39 -0.62
N THR A 199 -18.21 -13.38 0.50
CA THR A 199 -17.32 -14.49 0.89
C THR A 199 -17.75 -15.13 2.20
N PHE A 200 -17.51 -16.43 2.31
CA PHE A 200 -17.85 -17.24 3.47
C PHE A 200 -16.60 -17.65 4.23
N GLY A 201 -16.71 -17.73 5.56
CA GLY A 201 -15.69 -18.30 6.42
C GLY A 201 -15.48 -19.79 6.14
N ALA A 202 -14.47 -20.38 6.79
CA ALA A 202 -14.10 -21.79 6.59
C ALA A 202 -15.23 -22.79 6.89
N ASP A 203 -16.27 -22.37 7.61
CA ASP A 203 -17.47 -23.17 7.90
C ASP A 203 -18.48 -23.20 6.73
N GLY A 204 -18.25 -22.41 5.68
CA GLY A 204 -19.12 -22.25 4.51
C GLY A 204 -20.47 -21.61 4.82
N LYS A 205 -20.63 -20.99 6.01
CA LYS A 205 -21.92 -20.48 6.50
C LYS A 205 -21.82 -19.05 7.00
N THR A 206 -20.77 -18.75 7.75
CA THR A 206 -20.55 -17.41 8.28
C THR A 206 -20.15 -16.50 7.14
N VAL A 207 -20.95 -15.47 6.87
CA VAL A 207 -20.57 -14.45 5.88
C VAL A 207 -19.50 -13.58 6.53
N ILE A 208 -18.32 -13.53 5.92
CA ILE A 208 -17.19 -12.72 6.41
C ILE A 208 -17.00 -11.45 5.60
N GLN A 209 -17.60 -11.37 4.41
CA GLN A 209 -17.70 -10.17 3.59
C GLN A 209 -19.03 -10.21 2.84
N GLU A 210 -19.80 -9.14 2.93
CA GLU A 210 -21.02 -9.00 2.13
C GLU A 210 -20.69 -8.49 0.72
N GLU A 211 -21.59 -8.76 -0.23
CA GLU A 211 -21.51 -8.18 -1.57
C GLU A 211 -21.84 -6.68 -1.48
N THR A 212 -21.03 -5.85 -2.13
CA THR A 212 -21.26 -4.40 -2.24
C THR A 212 -21.09 -3.94 -3.67
N THR A 213 -21.79 -2.88 -4.05
CA THR A 213 -21.60 -2.23 -5.35
C THR A 213 -20.59 -1.10 -5.21
N GLY A 214 -19.46 -1.21 -5.91
CA GLY A 214 -18.45 -0.16 -5.95
C GLY A 214 -18.72 0.90 -7.01
N LEU A 215 -17.93 1.97 -6.96
CA LEU A 215 -17.98 3.08 -7.90
C LEU A 215 -17.97 2.61 -9.36
N TYR A 216 -17.02 1.76 -9.76
CA TYR A 216 -16.92 1.32 -11.15
C TYR A 216 -18.11 0.47 -11.58
N GLN A 217 -18.71 -0.31 -10.69
CA GLN A 217 -19.92 -1.05 -11.00
C GLN A 217 -21.13 -0.13 -11.18
N THR A 218 -21.18 0.98 -10.44
CA THR A 218 -22.20 2.02 -10.61
C THR A 218 -22.02 2.77 -11.93
N GLU A 219 -20.79 3.16 -12.27
CA GLU A 219 -20.50 3.98 -13.45
C GLU A 219 -20.52 3.17 -14.76
N PHE A 220 -19.95 1.96 -14.74
CA PHE A 220 -19.69 1.15 -15.95
C PHE A 220 -20.53 -0.13 -16.02
N GLY A 221 -21.32 -0.42 -14.99
CA GLY A 221 -22.13 -1.64 -14.88
C GLY A 221 -21.42 -2.76 -14.11
N LYS A 222 -22.19 -3.72 -13.58
CA LYS A 222 -21.68 -4.79 -12.70
C LYS A 222 -20.61 -5.68 -13.33
N ASP A 223 -20.70 -5.89 -14.65
CA ASP A 223 -19.78 -6.75 -15.41
C ASP A 223 -18.64 -5.94 -16.06
N TYR A 224 -18.35 -4.74 -15.56
CA TYR A 224 -17.27 -3.92 -16.09
C TYR A 224 -15.92 -4.64 -16.05
N LYS A 225 -15.07 -4.31 -17.01
CA LYS A 225 -13.70 -4.78 -17.05
C LYS A 225 -12.81 -3.68 -17.60
N ILE A 226 -11.82 -3.29 -16.81
CA ILE A 226 -10.78 -2.36 -17.23
C ILE A 226 -9.57 -3.17 -17.66
N THR A 227 -9.03 -2.87 -18.83
CA THR A 227 -7.78 -3.45 -19.33
C THR A 227 -6.74 -2.35 -19.46
N THR A 228 -5.61 -2.52 -18.77
CA THR A 228 -4.45 -1.64 -18.88
C THR A 228 -3.51 -2.12 -19.96
N SER A 229 -3.06 -1.21 -20.84
CA SER A 229 -2.17 -1.58 -21.95
C SER A 229 -1.18 -0.47 -22.29
N ALA A 230 0.04 -0.86 -22.66
CA ALA A 230 1.02 0.06 -23.23
C ALA A 230 0.71 0.32 -24.70
N LYS A 231 0.51 1.59 -25.07
CA LYS A 231 0.21 2.03 -26.44
C LYS A 231 1.46 2.38 -27.22
N SER A 232 2.42 3.00 -26.54
CA SER A 232 3.70 3.32 -27.14
C SER A 232 4.79 3.30 -26.08
N GLU A 233 6.02 3.22 -26.54
CA GLU A 233 7.22 3.28 -25.73
C GLU A 233 8.25 4.10 -26.49
N LYS A 234 8.92 5.00 -25.78
CA LYS A 234 9.99 5.85 -26.34
C LYS A 234 11.18 5.83 -25.41
N ASP A 235 12.36 5.65 -25.99
CA ASP A 235 13.61 5.85 -25.28
C ASP A 235 13.80 7.34 -24.97
N VAL A 236 14.33 7.64 -23.78
CA VAL A 236 14.78 8.98 -23.44
C VAL A 236 16.15 9.20 -24.10
N GLU A 237 16.18 10.00 -25.16
CA GLU A 237 17.40 10.23 -25.96
C GLU A 237 18.47 11.00 -25.16
N ASP A 238 18.08 12.05 -24.45
CA ASP A 238 18.97 12.83 -23.58
C ASP A 238 18.79 12.42 -22.12
N LEU A 239 19.49 11.35 -21.75
CA LEU A 239 19.44 10.80 -20.40
C LEU A 239 19.97 11.77 -19.34
N ASP A 240 20.96 12.60 -19.69
CA ASP A 240 21.53 13.56 -18.74
C ASP A 240 20.53 14.67 -18.45
N ALA A 241 19.87 15.22 -19.46
CA ALA A 241 18.79 16.19 -19.27
C ALA A 241 17.64 15.57 -18.45
N TYR A 242 17.24 14.33 -18.74
CA TYR A 242 16.21 13.64 -17.96
C TYR A 242 16.58 13.52 -16.47
N LYS A 243 17.81 13.11 -16.15
CA LYS A 243 18.27 13.00 -14.76
C LYS A 243 18.18 14.33 -14.00
N THR A 244 18.30 15.47 -14.69
CA THR A 244 18.15 16.79 -14.05
C THR A 244 16.72 17.14 -13.65
N THR A 245 15.70 16.46 -14.21
CA THR A 245 14.30 16.68 -13.83
C THR A 245 13.89 15.89 -12.59
N MET A 246 14.70 14.89 -12.20
CA MET A 246 14.42 14.04 -11.04
C MET A 246 14.65 14.79 -9.74
N ASP A 247 13.78 14.56 -8.76
CA ASP A 247 13.90 15.12 -7.41
C ASP A 247 15.07 14.45 -6.66
N THR A 248 16.21 15.15 -6.60
CA THR A 248 17.44 14.63 -5.99
C THR A 248 17.24 14.29 -4.50
N ALA A 249 16.46 15.10 -3.77
CA ALA A 249 16.22 14.84 -2.35
C ALA A 249 15.39 13.55 -2.17
N LYS A 250 14.38 13.31 -3.02
CA LYS A 250 13.64 12.05 -3.01
C LYS A 250 14.51 10.86 -3.38
N LEU A 251 15.37 10.99 -4.39
CA LEU A 251 16.29 9.92 -4.80
C LEU A 251 17.23 9.49 -3.66
N GLU A 252 17.73 10.44 -2.87
CA GLU A 252 18.54 10.15 -1.69
C GLU A 252 17.77 9.28 -0.67
N THR A 253 16.48 9.57 -0.44
CA THR A 253 15.64 8.73 0.45
C THR A 253 15.46 7.30 -0.05
N TYR A 254 15.59 7.09 -1.37
CA TYR A 254 15.53 5.76 -1.98
C TYR A 254 16.89 5.06 -2.02
N GLY A 255 17.97 5.72 -1.57
CA GLY A 255 19.34 5.23 -1.72
C GLY A 255 19.73 5.09 -3.20
N VAL A 256 19.24 5.99 -4.05
CA VAL A 256 19.50 6.00 -5.50
C VAL A 256 20.31 7.25 -5.84
N SER A 257 21.39 7.08 -6.58
CA SER A 257 22.05 8.20 -7.25
C SER A 257 21.56 8.29 -8.69
N ALA A 258 21.35 9.50 -9.21
CA ALA A 258 21.06 9.70 -10.64
C ALA A 258 22.17 9.12 -11.53
N GLY A 259 23.41 9.03 -11.04
CA GLY A 259 24.52 8.37 -11.73
C GLY A 259 24.34 6.87 -11.92
N ASP A 260 23.52 6.21 -11.11
CA ASP A 260 23.26 4.76 -11.19
C ASP A 260 22.30 4.40 -12.34
N ILE A 261 21.62 5.39 -12.91
CA ILE A 261 20.61 5.19 -13.95
C ILE A 261 21.30 5.07 -15.32
N SER A 262 21.15 3.91 -15.96
CA SER A 262 21.79 3.57 -17.23
C SER A 262 20.91 3.80 -18.46
N ALA A 263 19.59 3.85 -18.27
CA ALA A 263 18.62 4.13 -19.33
C ALA A 263 17.32 4.66 -18.72
N ALA A 264 16.54 5.38 -19.52
CA ALA A 264 15.19 5.81 -19.16
C ALA A 264 14.28 5.69 -20.37
N LYS A 265 12.99 5.43 -20.13
CA LYS A 265 11.95 5.35 -21.15
C LYS A 265 10.65 5.94 -20.65
N THR A 266 9.84 6.40 -21.58
CA THR A 266 8.45 6.79 -21.33
C THR A 266 7.52 5.79 -22.01
N VAL A 267 6.61 5.20 -21.24
CA VAL A 267 5.61 4.26 -21.72
C VAL A 267 4.24 4.91 -21.62
N SER A 268 3.58 5.14 -22.75
CA SER A 268 2.22 5.67 -22.75
C SER A 268 1.22 4.55 -22.44
N ILE A 269 0.46 4.72 -21.38
CA ILE A 269 -0.53 3.76 -20.90
C ILE A 269 -1.94 4.24 -21.22
N GLU A 270 -2.79 3.31 -21.64
CA GLU A 270 -4.24 3.49 -21.66
C GLU A 270 -4.92 2.37 -20.90
N CYS A 271 -5.89 2.77 -20.07
CA CYS A 271 -6.83 1.89 -19.38
C CYS A 271 -8.18 2.01 -20.08
N THR A 272 -8.71 0.90 -20.59
CA THR A 272 -9.94 0.90 -21.40
C THR A 272 -10.97 -0.10 -20.90
N LEU A 273 -12.24 0.25 -21.05
CA LEU A 273 -13.35 -0.71 -20.96
C LEU A 273 -13.37 -1.65 -22.17
N ASP A 274 -14.14 -2.74 -22.08
CA ASP A 274 -14.29 -3.72 -23.16
C ASP A 274 -14.90 -3.14 -24.45
N ASP A 275 -15.65 -2.04 -24.35
CA ASP A 275 -16.21 -1.31 -25.50
C ASP A 275 -15.22 -0.33 -26.15
N GLY A 276 -14.00 -0.22 -25.61
CA GLY A 276 -12.94 0.68 -26.08
C GLY A 276 -12.95 2.07 -25.45
N THR A 277 -13.88 2.37 -24.55
CA THR A 277 -13.90 3.64 -23.80
C THR A 277 -12.64 3.77 -22.95
N VAL A 278 -11.90 4.87 -23.12
CA VAL A 278 -10.70 5.16 -22.32
C VAL A 278 -11.11 5.76 -20.97
N VAL A 279 -10.77 5.08 -19.88
CA VAL A 279 -11.04 5.53 -18.50
C VAL A 279 -9.85 6.24 -17.86
N ALA A 280 -8.64 5.97 -18.33
CA ALA A 280 -7.44 6.72 -17.95
C ALA A 280 -6.38 6.60 -19.06
N ALA A 281 -5.63 7.67 -19.26
CA ALA A 281 -4.45 7.67 -20.12
C ALA A 281 -3.37 8.56 -19.50
N PHE A 282 -2.16 8.03 -19.38
CA PHE A 282 -1.03 8.75 -18.80
C PHE A 282 0.29 8.09 -19.19
N ASP A 283 1.35 8.88 -19.13
CA ASP A 283 2.71 8.43 -19.39
C ASP A 283 3.35 7.93 -18.08
N VAL A 284 3.98 6.76 -18.14
CA VAL A 284 4.77 6.19 -17.05
C VAL A 284 6.23 6.25 -17.44
N ASN A 285 7.02 7.01 -16.67
CA ASN A 285 8.45 7.05 -16.85
C ASN A 285 9.10 5.92 -16.06
N VAL A 286 10.03 5.22 -16.70
CA VAL A 286 10.76 4.10 -16.11
C VAL A 286 12.26 4.30 -16.31
N VAL A 287 13.04 3.92 -15.31
CA VAL A 287 14.49 4.04 -15.31
C VAL A 287 15.14 2.70 -15.02
N GLN A 288 16.28 2.46 -15.65
CA GLN A 288 17.05 1.24 -15.47
C GLN A 288 18.21 1.47 -14.51
N ILE A 289 18.31 0.63 -13.48
CA ILE A 289 19.46 0.57 -12.58
C ILE A 289 19.99 -0.86 -12.61
N GLY A 290 21.23 -1.01 -13.05
CA GLY A 290 21.83 -2.32 -13.32
C GLY A 290 21.07 -3.06 -14.43
N ARG A 291 20.34 -4.13 -14.08
CA ARG A 291 19.53 -4.91 -15.05
C ARG A 291 18.03 -4.76 -14.83
N THR A 292 17.63 -3.95 -13.86
CA THR A 292 16.25 -3.88 -13.38
C THR A 292 15.68 -2.51 -13.73
N TRP A 293 14.43 -2.50 -14.18
CA TRP A 293 13.64 -1.31 -14.40
C TRP A 293 12.81 -0.98 -13.16
N TYR A 294 12.64 0.32 -12.92
CA TYR A 294 11.82 0.89 -11.85
C TYR A 294 10.96 2.00 -12.44
N VAL A 295 9.73 2.14 -11.96
CA VAL A 295 8.95 3.35 -12.24
C VAL A 295 9.60 4.53 -11.53
N ASP A 296 9.90 5.57 -12.29
CA ASP A 296 10.32 6.84 -11.74
C ASP A 296 9.09 7.61 -11.24
N ASN A 297 8.76 7.39 -9.98
CA ASN A 297 7.68 8.08 -9.29
C ASN A 297 7.99 9.55 -8.96
N THR A 298 9.19 10.06 -9.31
CA THR A 298 9.53 11.49 -9.16
C THR A 298 9.09 12.32 -10.37
N THR A 299 8.92 11.68 -11.53
CA THR A 299 8.53 12.34 -12.79
C THR A 299 7.25 11.78 -13.40
N THR A 300 6.78 10.60 -12.95
CA THR A 300 5.50 10.03 -13.39
C THR A 300 4.33 10.69 -12.68
N ASP A 301 3.39 11.25 -13.45
CA ASP A 301 2.12 11.74 -12.94
C ASP A 301 1.01 10.70 -13.14
N SER A 302 0.59 10.06 -12.04
CA SER A 302 -0.47 9.06 -12.02
C SER A 302 -1.86 9.63 -11.71
N SER A 303 -1.98 10.96 -11.53
CA SER A 303 -3.26 11.60 -11.19
C SER A 303 -4.40 11.30 -12.16
N PRO A 304 -4.19 11.11 -13.49
CA PRO A 304 -5.27 10.76 -14.41
C PRO A 304 -5.95 9.43 -14.07
N ALA A 305 -5.23 8.48 -13.45
CA ALA A 305 -5.80 7.19 -13.05
C ALA A 305 -6.80 7.31 -11.87
N TYR A 306 -6.72 8.40 -11.09
CA TYR A 306 -7.60 8.65 -9.94
C TYR A 306 -8.82 9.51 -10.28
N ALA A 307 -8.95 10.00 -11.52
CA ALA A 307 -10.00 10.94 -11.91
C ALA A 307 -11.42 10.43 -11.59
N TYR A 308 -11.72 9.18 -11.94
CA TYR A 308 -13.01 8.56 -11.61
C TYR A 308 -13.18 8.33 -10.10
N MET A 309 -12.09 8.00 -9.39
CA MET A 309 -12.11 7.67 -7.95
C MET A 309 -12.38 8.90 -7.06
N ALA A 310 -12.30 10.12 -7.60
CA ALA A 310 -12.64 11.35 -6.88
C ALA A 310 -14.07 11.35 -6.32
N GLY A 311 -14.98 10.56 -6.92
CA GLY A 311 -16.37 10.39 -6.49
C GLY A 311 -16.56 9.57 -5.21
N ILE A 312 -15.53 8.89 -4.68
CA ILE A 312 -15.65 8.09 -3.46
C ILE A 312 -15.91 9.00 -2.25
N ALA A 313 -17.01 8.77 -1.54
CA ALA A 313 -17.31 9.51 -0.31
C ALA A 313 -16.38 9.07 0.85
N ALA A 314 -16.09 10.01 1.75
CA ALA A 314 -15.40 9.77 3.00
C ALA A 314 -16.33 9.11 4.02
#